data_AF-A0A660LG49-F1
#
_entry.id   AF-A0A660LG49-F1
#
_cell.length_a   1.000
_cell.length_b   1.000
_cell.length_c   1.000
_cell.angle_alpha   90.00
_cell.angle_beta   90.00
_cell.angle_gamma   90.00
#
_symmetry.space_group_name_H-M   'P 1'
#
loop_
_entity.id
_entity.type
_entity.pdbx_description
1 polymer ?
#
loop_
_entity_poly.entity_id
_entity_poly.type
_entity_poly.pdbx_seq_one_letter_code
_entity_poly.pdbx_strand_id
1 'polypeptide(L)'
;MLARALAATGTERSHVLEVVQAEARGDARAVLNATAACARQPACVASTTAFVSKLERGGKVEILQYKPSVQLPLTRVTGTGRVAWRAGESTPVVQCVRVRRDGPASGAKVELLSISPPIGNEAPCP
;
A
#
# COMPACT_ATOMS: atom_id res chain seq x y z
N MET A 1 -14.22 -20.14 -5.80
CA MET A 1 -13.75 -18.76 -6.09
C MET A 1 -13.48 -17.93 -4.83
N LEU A 2 -14.22 -18.12 -3.73
CA LEU A 2 -13.98 -17.43 -2.45
C LEU A 2 -12.54 -17.59 -1.93
N ALA A 3 -12.01 -18.82 -1.85
CA ALA A 3 -10.65 -19.08 -1.36
C ALA A 3 -9.55 -18.30 -2.12
N ARG A 4 -9.71 -18.09 -3.43
CA ARG A 4 -8.76 -17.32 -4.26
C ARG A 4 -8.88 -15.80 -4.03
N ALA A 5 -10.08 -15.29 -3.78
CA ALA A 5 -10.31 -13.88 -3.42
C ALA A 5 -9.77 -13.55 -2.02
N LEU A 6 -9.94 -14.47 -1.07
CA LEU A 6 -9.33 -14.41 0.27
C LEU A 6 -7.80 -14.43 0.18
N ALA A 7 -7.22 -15.32 -0.64
CA ALA A 7 -5.78 -15.37 -0.88
C ALA A 7 -5.23 -14.07 -1.49
N ALA A 8 -5.89 -13.52 -2.53
CA ALA A 8 -5.47 -12.25 -3.14
C ALA A 8 -5.50 -11.07 -2.16
N THR A 9 -6.49 -11.05 -1.26
CA THR A 9 -6.59 -10.04 -0.19
C THR A 9 -5.51 -10.23 0.88
N GLY A 10 -5.13 -11.48 1.18
CA GLY A 10 -3.98 -11.81 2.02
C GLY A 10 -2.65 -11.35 1.40
N THR A 11 -2.44 -11.58 0.10
CA THR A 11 -1.25 -11.13 -0.64
C THR A 11 -1.16 -9.61 -0.67
N GLU A 12 -2.26 -8.92 -0.98
CA GLU A 12 -2.28 -7.45 -0.98
C GLU A 12 -1.96 -6.88 0.40
N ARG A 13 -2.57 -7.42 1.47
CA ARG A 13 -2.27 -7.00 2.84
C ARG A 13 -0.81 -7.25 3.21
N SER A 14 -0.21 -8.33 2.73
CA SER A 14 1.20 -8.67 2.99
C SER A 14 2.15 -7.70 2.28
N HIS A 15 1.91 -7.40 1.00
CA HIS A 15 2.69 -6.40 0.28
C HIS A 15 2.55 -5.00 0.90
N VAL A 16 1.34 -4.64 1.35
CA VAL A 16 1.12 -3.38 2.06
C VAL A 16 1.90 -3.36 3.37
N LEU A 17 1.93 -4.47 4.12
CA LEU A 17 2.70 -4.59 5.35
C LEU A 17 4.19 -4.37 5.10
N GLU A 18 4.76 -4.97 4.06
CA GLU A 18 6.16 -4.79 3.67
C GLU A 18 6.48 -3.32 3.33
N VAL A 19 5.58 -2.64 2.60
CA VAL A 19 5.71 -1.22 2.28
C VAL A 19 5.70 -0.37 3.55
N VAL A 20 4.69 -0.52 4.42
CA VAL A 20 4.59 0.32 5.63
C VAL A 20 5.71 0.02 6.63
N GLN A 21 6.26 -1.20 6.62
CA GLN A 21 7.48 -1.53 7.35
C GLN A 21 8.71 -0.78 6.81
N ALA A 22 8.84 -0.67 5.49
CA ALA A 22 9.90 0.15 4.88
C ALA A 22 9.71 1.64 5.20
N GLU A 23 8.48 2.15 5.17
CA GLU A 23 8.17 3.53 5.56
C GLU A 23 8.55 3.81 7.02
N ALA A 24 8.21 2.90 7.94
CA ALA A 24 8.58 3.04 9.35
C ALA A 24 10.09 3.06 9.57
N ARG A 25 10.88 2.44 8.69
CA ARG A 25 12.36 2.50 8.72
C ARG A 25 12.94 3.71 7.99
N GLY A 26 12.11 4.59 7.41
CA GLY A 26 12.59 5.67 6.55
C GLY A 26 13.21 5.18 5.22
N ASP A 27 12.98 3.92 4.83
CA ASP A 27 13.62 3.29 3.67
C ASP A 27 12.83 3.54 2.38
N ALA A 28 13.01 4.74 1.81
CA ALA A 28 12.35 5.14 0.57
C ALA A 28 12.70 4.22 -0.60
N ARG A 29 13.91 3.63 -0.61
CA ARG A 29 14.34 2.73 -1.68
C ARG A 29 13.56 1.43 -1.66
N ALA A 30 13.36 0.83 -0.49
CA ALA A 30 12.53 -0.36 -0.35
C ALA A 30 11.06 -0.08 -0.73
N VAL A 31 10.50 1.08 -0.36
CA VAL A 31 9.15 1.49 -0.79
C VAL A 31 9.06 1.58 -2.32
N LEU A 32 10.04 2.19 -2.99
CA LEU A 32 10.06 2.32 -4.45
C LEU A 32 10.27 0.98 -5.16
N ASN A 33 11.07 0.07 -4.59
CA ASN A 33 11.21 -1.29 -5.12
C ASN A 33 9.89 -2.08 -5.06
N ALA A 34 9.12 -1.90 -3.99
CA ALA A 34 7.79 -2.50 -3.84
C ALA A 34 6.71 -1.83 -4.69
N THR A 35 6.97 -0.63 -5.21
CA THR A 35 6.06 0.16 -6.06
C THR A 35 6.70 0.52 -7.40
N ALA A 36 7.08 -0.51 -8.18
CA ALA A 36 7.83 -0.35 -9.43
C ALA A 36 7.19 0.58 -10.48
N ALA A 37 5.87 0.82 -10.42
CA ALA A 37 5.22 1.82 -11.26
C ALA A 37 5.55 3.26 -10.80
N CYS A 38 5.51 3.52 -9.49
CA CYS A 38 5.95 4.78 -8.88
C CYS A 38 7.42 5.06 -9.14
N ALA A 39 8.29 4.04 -9.05
CA ALA A 39 9.73 4.19 -9.29
C ALA A 39 10.10 4.69 -10.70
N ARG A 40 9.20 4.54 -11.69
CA ARG A 40 9.40 5.03 -13.06
C ARG A 40 8.92 6.47 -13.28
N GLN A 41 8.28 7.07 -12.28
CA GLN A 41 7.70 8.40 -12.36
C GLN A 41 8.49 9.37 -11.46
N PRO A 42 9.22 10.34 -12.02
CA PRO A 42 10.05 11.26 -11.21
C PRO A 42 9.27 12.00 -10.13
N ALA A 43 8.03 12.42 -10.41
CA ALA A 43 7.16 13.07 -9.43
C ALA A 43 6.78 12.14 -8.27
N CYS A 44 6.53 10.87 -8.55
CA CYS A 44 6.20 9.88 -7.52
C CYS A 44 7.43 9.57 -6.66
N VAL A 45 8.59 9.36 -7.28
CA VAL A 45 9.87 9.18 -6.59
C VAL A 45 10.17 10.35 -5.64
N ALA A 46 10.02 11.59 -6.12
CA ALA A 46 10.26 12.79 -5.32
C ALA A 46 9.30 12.86 -4.13
N SER A 47 8.00 12.61 -4.36
CA SER A 47 6.99 12.61 -3.30
C SER A 47 7.28 11.52 -2.26
N THR A 48 7.50 10.28 -2.69
CA THR A 48 7.83 9.14 -1.81
C THR A 48 9.07 9.41 -0.96
N THR A 49 10.15 9.88 -1.57
CA THR A 49 11.38 10.20 -0.83
C THR A 49 11.14 11.30 0.21
N ALA A 50 10.34 12.31 -0.15
CA ALA A 50 10.05 13.45 0.72
C ALA A 50 9.18 13.11 1.93
N PHE A 51 8.18 12.22 1.78
CA PHE A 51 7.35 11.84 2.92
C PHE A 51 7.95 10.69 3.74
N VAL A 52 8.60 9.70 3.11
CA VAL A 52 9.14 8.52 3.82
C VAL A 52 10.22 8.93 4.83
N SER A 53 11.09 9.87 4.47
CA SER A 53 12.10 10.42 5.38
C SER A 53 11.51 11.09 6.64
N LYS A 54 10.23 11.49 6.59
CA LYS A 54 9.50 12.10 7.72
C LYS A 54 8.66 11.08 8.50
N LEU A 55 8.59 9.83 8.05
CA LEU A 55 7.77 8.77 8.62
C LEU A 55 8.56 7.75 9.43
N GLU A 56 9.87 7.93 9.57
CA GLU A 56 10.71 7.07 10.40
C GLU A 56 10.16 7.01 11.84
N ARG A 57 9.89 5.79 12.29
CA ARG A 57 9.26 5.50 13.58
C ARG A 57 9.79 4.17 14.11
N GLY A 58 10.18 4.16 15.38
CA GLY A 58 10.59 2.94 16.07
C GLY A 58 9.42 2.03 16.44
N GLY A 59 9.69 0.74 16.56
CA GLY A 59 8.76 -0.25 17.09
C GLY A 59 8.16 -1.19 16.05
N LYS A 60 7.34 -2.13 16.52
CA LYS A 60 6.68 -3.13 15.68
C LYS A 60 5.59 -2.46 14.84
N VAL A 61 5.63 -2.68 13.54
CA VAL A 61 4.63 -2.17 12.60
C VAL A 61 3.41 -3.07 12.57
N GLU A 62 2.24 -2.47 12.72
CA GLU A 62 0.95 -3.17 12.71
C GLU A 62 -0.05 -2.44 11.81
N ILE A 63 -0.72 -3.19 10.93
CA ILE A 63 -1.86 -2.68 10.15
C ILE A 63 -3.11 -2.74 11.01
N LEU A 64 -3.59 -1.57 11.43
CA LEU A 64 -4.81 -1.38 12.20
C LEU A 64 -6.05 -1.62 11.37
N GLN A 65 -6.06 -1.08 10.15
CA GLN A 65 -7.19 -1.23 9.22
C GLN A 65 -6.68 -1.29 7.79
N TYR A 66 -7.29 -2.17 6.99
CA TYR A 66 -7.07 -2.21 5.56
C TYR A 66 -8.40 -2.33 4.82
N LYS A 67 -8.72 -1.33 4.00
CA LYS A 67 -9.91 -1.33 3.15
C LYS A 67 -9.44 -1.51 1.69
N PRO A 68 -9.58 -2.71 1.10
CA PRO A 68 -9.17 -2.94 -0.28
C PRO A 68 -10.07 -2.16 -1.26
N SER A 69 -9.52 -1.87 -2.44
CA SER A 69 -10.19 -1.08 -3.47
C SER A 69 -11.20 -1.86 -4.31
N VAL A 70 -10.99 -3.17 -4.48
CA VAL A 70 -11.84 -4.03 -5.31
C VAL A 70 -11.89 -5.41 -4.68
N GLN A 71 -13.08 -5.93 -4.33
CA GLN A 71 -13.18 -7.22 -3.64
C GLN A 71 -13.02 -8.42 -4.58
N LEU A 72 -13.54 -8.36 -5.82
CA LEU A 72 -13.51 -9.46 -6.80
C LEU A 72 -13.48 -8.97 -8.26
N PRO A 73 -12.31 -8.62 -8.83
CA PRO A 73 -12.22 -8.30 -10.24
C PRO A 73 -12.20 -9.59 -11.10
N LEU A 74 -13.04 -9.66 -12.15
CA LEU A 74 -13.00 -10.74 -13.16
C LEU A 74 -11.87 -10.53 -14.19
N THR A 75 -11.57 -9.27 -14.46
CA THR A 75 -10.54 -8.80 -15.41
C THR A 75 -9.50 -7.94 -14.69
N ARG A 76 -8.63 -7.23 -15.41
CA ARG A 76 -7.71 -6.26 -14.82
C ARG A 76 -8.47 -5.03 -14.30
N VAL A 77 -8.32 -4.73 -13.03
CA VAL A 77 -8.86 -3.50 -12.41
C VAL A 77 -7.78 -2.80 -11.60
N THR A 78 -7.77 -1.47 -11.66
CA THR A 78 -6.97 -0.63 -10.76
C THR A 78 -7.90 0.11 -9.83
N GLY A 79 -7.58 0.15 -8.54
CA GLY A 79 -8.35 0.89 -7.55
C GLY A 79 -7.49 1.40 -6.40
N THR A 80 -8.06 2.31 -5.60
CA THR A 80 -7.39 2.92 -4.44
C THR A 80 -7.94 2.33 -3.14
N GLY A 81 -7.07 1.67 -2.36
CA GLY A 81 -7.36 1.14 -1.04
C GLY A 81 -6.90 2.12 0.05
N ARG A 82 -7.38 1.91 1.27
CA ARG A 82 -6.98 2.70 2.45
C ARG A 82 -6.26 1.79 3.45
N VAL A 83 -5.09 2.22 3.91
CA VAL A 83 -4.34 1.58 4.98
C VAL A 83 -4.25 2.54 6.17
N ALA A 84 -4.51 2.01 7.37
CA ALA A 84 -4.14 2.64 8.63
C ALA A 84 -3.16 1.72 9.34
N TRP A 85 -2.00 2.25 9.72
CA TRP A 85 -0.95 1.50 10.39
C TRP A 85 -0.30 2.32 11.51
N ARG A 86 0.40 1.65 12.42
CA ARG A 86 1.20 2.28 13.47
C ARG A 86 2.52 1.54 13.67
N ALA A 87 3.49 2.19 14.29
CA ALA A 87 4.72 1.56 14.76
C ALA A 87 4.85 1.77 16.28
N GLY A 88 4.84 0.67 17.04
CA GLY A 88 4.82 0.74 18.52
C GLY A 88 3.65 1.59 19.04
N GLU A 89 3.96 2.53 19.94
CA GLU A 89 2.99 3.46 20.54
C GLU A 89 2.82 4.78 19.76
N SER A 90 3.28 4.83 18.50
CA SER A 90 3.14 6.02 17.67
C SER A 90 1.69 6.33 17.32
N THR A 91 1.41 7.60 16.98
CA THR A 91 0.15 7.97 16.35
C THR A 91 -0.08 7.18 15.05
N PRO A 92 -1.32 6.74 14.76
CA PRO A 92 -1.63 6.06 13.51
C PRO A 92 -1.34 6.94 12.29
N VAL A 93 -0.84 6.28 11.24
CA VAL A 93 -0.67 6.86 9.91
C VAL A 93 -1.73 6.29 9.00
N VAL A 94 -2.41 7.17 8.27
CA VAL A 94 -3.42 6.80 7.28
C VAL A 94 -2.93 7.20 5.90
N GLN A 95 -2.98 6.27 4.95
CA GLN A 95 -2.53 6.47 3.58
C GLN A 95 -3.43 5.76 2.57
N CYS A 96 -3.34 6.19 1.32
CA CYS A 96 -4.00 5.57 0.19
C CYS A 96 -2.99 4.73 -0.59
N VAL A 97 -3.41 3.52 -0.97
CA VAL A 97 -2.59 2.58 -1.74
C VAL A 97 -3.27 2.33 -3.07
N ARG A 98 -2.59 2.62 -4.18
CA ARG A 98 -3.11 2.32 -5.51
C ARG A 98 -2.68 0.92 -5.91
N VAL A 99 -3.63 0.06 -6.22
CA VAL A 99 -3.40 -1.36 -6.47
C VAL A 99 -3.97 -1.76 -7.81
N ARG A 100 -3.20 -2.53 -8.58
CA ARG A 100 -3.66 -3.24 -9.77
C ARG A 100 -3.87 -4.70 -9.41
N ARG A 101 -5.09 -5.20 -9.66
CA ARG A 101 -5.46 -6.59 -9.53
C ARG A 101 -5.80 -7.14 -10.91
N ASP A 102 -5.17 -8.25 -11.28
CA ASP A 102 -5.54 -9.05 -12.45
C ASP A 102 -6.47 -10.18 -11.97
N GLY A 103 -7.63 -10.32 -12.58
CA GLY A 103 -8.56 -11.42 -12.30
C GLY A 103 -8.10 -12.78 -12.82
N PRO A 104 -8.86 -13.86 -12.58
CA PRO A 104 -8.50 -15.21 -13.03
C PRO A 104 -8.34 -15.32 -14.55
N ALA A 105 -9.10 -14.55 -15.32
CA ALA A 105 -9.01 -14.52 -16.78
C ALA A 105 -7.71 -13.88 -17.29
N SER A 106 -7.01 -13.12 -16.44
CA SER A 106 -5.78 -12.38 -16.77
C SER A 106 -4.56 -12.80 -15.94
N GLY A 107 -4.63 -13.96 -15.25
CA GLY A 107 -3.48 -14.55 -14.57
C GLY A 107 -3.34 -14.25 -13.07
N ALA A 108 -4.39 -13.78 -12.39
CA ALA A 108 -4.45 -13.66 -10.92
C ALA A 108 -3.20 -13.05 -10.25
N LYS A 109 -2.98 -11.74 -10.42
CA LYS A 109 -1.82 -11.01 -9.90
C LYS A 109 -2.25 -9.79 -9.09
N VAL A 110 -1.48 -9.44 -8.05
CA VAL A 110 -1.63 -8.20 -7.28
C VAL A 110 -0.34 -7.40 -7.39
N GLU A 111 -0.46 -6.12 -7.71
CA GLU A 111 0.66 -5.19 -7.83
C GLU A 111 0.33 -3.86 -7.14
N LEU A 112 1.20 -3.42 -6.23
CA LEU A 112 1.13 -2.09 -5.64
C LEU A 112 1.74 -1.08 -6.62
N LEU A 113 0.94 -0.14 -7.09
CA LEU A 113 1.37 0.86 -8.05
C LEU A 113 2.02 2.06 -7.36
N SER A 114 1.43 2.52 -6.26
CA SER A 114 1.91 3.64 -5.47
C SER A 114 1.28 3.66 -4.07
N ILE A 115 1.92 4.41 -3.17
CA ILE A 115 1.38 4.78 -1.86
C ILE A 115 1.46 6.30 -1.69
N SER A 116 0.41 6.91 -1.13
CA SER A 116 0.33 8.37 -0.95
C SER A 116 1.15 8.82 0.25
N PRO A 117 1.45 10.12 0.38
CA PRO A 117 1.79 10.71 1.67
C PRO A 117 0.67 10.47 2.70
N PRO A 118 0.95 10.62 4.01
CA PRO A 118 -0.07 10.57 5.05
C PRO A 118 -1.22 11.55 4.76
N ILE A 119 -2.44 11.09 5.00
CA ILE A 119 -3.66 11.88 4.92
C ILE A 119 -4.29 11.99 6.31
N GLY A 120 -5.27 12.89 6.46
CA GLY A 120 -6.05 13.01 7.68
C GLY A 120 -6.80 11.70 8.01
N ASN A 121 -7.06 11.46 9.29
CA ASN A 121 -7.68 10.22 9.78
C ASN A 121 -9.07 9.94 9.19
N GLU A 122 -9.77 10.95 8.68
CA GLU A 122 -11.09 10.83 8.05
C GLU A 122 -11.07 11.25 6.58
N ALA A 123 -9.90 11.62 6.06
CA ALA A 123 -9.79 12.05 4.67
C ALA A 123 -10.09 10.87 3.72
N PRO A 124 -10.85 11.10 2.63
CA PRO A 124 -11.15 10.07 1.66
C PRO A 124 -9.91 9.75 0.82
N CYS A 125 -9.84 8.51 0.32
CA CYS A 125 -8.95 8.17 -0.78
C CYS A 125 -9.61 8.51 -2.12
N PRO A 126 -8.87 9.10 -3.07
CA PRO A 126 -9.38 9.44 -4.39
C PRO A 126 -9.61 8.21 -5.29
#